data_AF-A0A2J8KRW1-F1
#
_entry.id   AF-A0A2J8KRW1-F1
#
_cell.length_a   1.000
_cell.length_b   1.000
_cell.length_c   1.000
_cell.angle_alpha   90.00
_cell.angle_beta   90.00
_cell.angle_gamma   90.00
#
_symmetry.space_group_name_H-M   'P 1'
#
loop_
_entity.id
_entity.type
_entity.pdbx_description
1 polymer ?
#
loop_
_entity_poly.entity_id
_entity_poly.type
_entity_poly.pdbx_seq_one_letter_code
_entity_poly.pdbx_strand_id
1 'polypeptide(L)'
;MAGPGWGPPRLDGFILTERLGSGTYATVYKAYAKKDTREVVAIKCVAKKSLNKASVENLLTEIEILKGIRHPHIVQLKDFQDSA
;
A
#
# COMPACT_ATOMS: atom_id res chain seq x y z
N MET A 1 -14.80 21.06 12.29
CA MET A 1 -14.93 19.95 13.26
C MET A 1 -14.47 18.68 12.55
N ALA A 2 -13.19 18.29 12.68
CA ALA A 2 -12.65 17.11 11.99
C ALA A 2 -13.10 15.83 12.71
N GLY A 3 -13.71 14.90 11.97
CA GLY A 3 -14.23 13.63 12.48
C GLY A 3 -13.12 12.66 12.96
N PRO A 4 -13.51 11.54 13.60
CA PRO A 4 -12.59 10.68 14.33
C PRO A 4 -11.60 9.99 13.39
N GLY A 5 -10.30 10.12 13.66
CA GLY A 5 -9.24 9.16 13.30
C GLY A 5 -8.97 8.85 11.81
N TRP A 6 -9.65 9.47 10.84
CA TRP A 6 -9.55 9.14 9.40
C TRP A 6 -8.33 9.78 8.71
N GLY A 7 -7.17 9.76 9.37
CA GLY A 7 -5.90 10.09 8.73
C GLY A 7 -5.38 8.88 7.94
N PRO A 8 -4.55 9.09 6.90
CA PRO A 8 -3.85 7.98 6.28
C PRO A 8 -3.04 7.22 7.34
N PRO A 9 -2.91 5.89 7.21
CA PRO A 9 -2.17 5.09 8.19
C PRO A 9 -0.73 5.58 8.29
N ARG A 10 -0.16 5.51 9.51
CA ARG A 10 1.26 5.79 9.69
C ARG A 10 2.04 4.58 9.23
N LEU A 11 3.00 4.81 8.34
CA LEU A 11 3.94 3.80 7.90
C LEU A 11 5.36 4.28 8.17
N ASP A 12 6.19 3.40 8.74
CA ASP A 12 7.58 3.74 8.99
C ASP A 12 8.34 3.93 7.69
N GLY A 13 9.23 4.92 7.66
CA GLY A 13 9.95 5.29 6.45
C GLY A 13 9.15 6.10 5.41
N PHE A 14 7.83 6.26 5.54
CA PHE A 14 7.01 6.98 4.55
C PHE A 14 6.07 8.03 5.17
N ILE A 15 5.80 9.09 4.42
CA ILE A 15 4.78 10.11 4.74
C ILE A 15 3.66 9.96 3.72
N LEU A 16 2.53 9.40 4.15
CA LEU A 16 1.33 9.29 3.31
C LEU A 16 0.63 10.64 3.22
N THR A 17 0.17 10.97 2.02
CA THR A 17 -0.41 12.28 1.68
C THR A 17 -1.83 12.09 1.15
N GLU A 18 -2.07 12.39 -0.13
CA GLU A 18 -3.38 12.30 -0.76
C GLU A 18 -3.78 10.85 -1.05
N ARG A 19 -5.09 10.59 -0.97
CA ARG A 19 -5.70 9.33 -1.41
C ARG A 19 -5.80 9.33 -2.94
N LEU A 20 -5.17 8.34 -3.56
CA LEU A 20 -5.20 8.14 -5.02
C LEU A 20 -6.40 7.30 -5.47
N GLY A 21 -6.86 6.38 -4.61
CA GLY A 21 -8.00 5.52 -4.93
C GLY A 21 -8.49 4.74 -3.71
N SER A 22 -9.74 4.28 -3.78
CA SER A 22 -10.36 3.44 -2.76
C SER A 22 -11.17 2.32 -3.41
N GLY A 23 -11.04 1.12 -2.88
CA GLY A 23 -11.85 -0.04 -3.27
C GLY A 23 -12.32 -0.81 -2.03
N THR A 24 -12.99 -1.93 -2.26
CA THR A 24 -13.63 -2.74 -1.22
C THR A 24 -12.69 -3.17 -0.09
N TYR A 25 -11.45 -3.51 -0.42
CA TYR A 25 -10.49 -4.10 0.53
C TYR A 25 -9.23 -3.25 0.76
N ALA A 26 -9.04 -2.21 -0.05
CA ALA A 26 -7.81 -1.46 -0.06
C ALA A 26 -8.02 0.01 -0.36
N THR A 27 -7.17 0.85 0.21
CA THR A 27 -7.06 2.26 -0.14
C THR A 27 -5.64 2.55 -0.57
N VAL A 28 -5.48 3.28 -1.68
CA VAL A 28 -4.18 3.65 -2.23
C VAL A 28 -3.89 5.10 -1.90
N TYR A 29 -2.72 5.37 -1.33
CA TYR A 29 -2.24 6.71 -1.00
C TYR A 29 -0.95 7.02 -1.75
N LYS A 30 -0.75 8.29 -2.09
CA LYS A 30 0.55 8.80 -2.49
C LYS A 30 1.41 8.99 -1.25
N ALA A 31 2.68 8.61 -1.31
CA ALA A 31 3.61 8.81 -0.22
C ALA A 31 4.99 9.26 -0.68
N TYR A 32 5.71 9.91 0.24
CA TYR A 32 7.10 10.31 0.07
C TYR A 32 7.97 9.54 1.07
N ALA A 33 9.12 9.05 0.63
CA ALA A 33 10.08 8.44 1.55
C ALA A 33 10.67 9.49 2.51
N LYS A 34 10.77 9.16 3.80
CA LYS A 34 11.31 10.05 4.84
C LYS A 34 12.81 10.28 4.70
N LYS A 35 13.55 9.29 4.19
CA LYS A 35 15.02 9.32 4.07
C LYS A 35 15.49 9.89 2.73
N ASP A 36 14.71 9.69 1.66
CA ASP A 36 15.00 10.22 0.33
C ASP A 36 13.81 11.07 -0.14
N THR A 37 13.93 12.38 0.03
CA THR A 37 12.83 13.34 -0.22
C THR A 37 12.29 13.31 -1.65
N ARG A 38 12.98 12.68 -2.59
CA ARG A 38 12.58 12.62 -4.01
C ARG A 38 11.85 11.35 -4.39
N GLU A 39 11.86 10.31 -3.56
CA GLU A 39 11.17 9.08 -3.90
C GLU A 39 9.67 9.20 -3.59
N VAL A 40 8.87 9.25 -4.66
CA VAL A 40 7.41 9.23 -4.62
C VAL A 40 6.92 7.83 -4.95
N VAL A 41 6.01 7.30 -4.12
CA VAL A 41 5.44 5.95 -4.27
C VAL A 41 3.93 5.96 -4.09
N ALA A 42 3.27 4.91 -4.57
CA ALA A 42 1.89 4.59 -4.24
C ALA A 42 1.88 3.45 -3.20
N ILE A 43 1.13 3.62 -2.11
CA ILE A 43 1.01 2.65 -1.03
C ILE A 43 -0.42 2.12 -1.01
N LYS A 44 -0.59 0.83 -1.35
CA LYS A 44 -1.86 0.09 -1.29
C LYS A 44 -2.03 -0.47 0.13
N CYS A 45 -2.80 0.21 0.96
CA CYS A 45 -3.11 -0.22 2.32
C CYS A 45 -4.27 -1.21 2.30
N VAL A 46 -4.02 -2.46 2.69
CA VAL A 46 -5.03 -3.54 2.71
C VAL A 46 -5.42 -3.85 4.15
N ALA A 47 -6.71 -3.78 4.47
CA ALA A 47 -7.20 -4.08 5.81
C ALA A 47 -7.36 -5.59 5.99
N LYS A 48 -6.33 -6.28 6.52
CA LYS A 48 -6.34 -7.74 6.72
C LYS A 48 -7.58 -8.29 7.43
N LYS A 49 -8.13 -7.53 8.38
CA LYS A 49 -9.36 -7.88 9.12
C LYS A 49 -10.60 -8.01 8.22
N SER A 50 -10.58 -7.39 7.03
CA SER A 50 -11.67 -7.45 6.04
C SER A 50 -11.50 -8.57 5.01
N LEU A 51 -10.40 -9.33 5.07
CA LEU A 51 -10.11 -10.40 4.12
C LEU A 51 -10.56 -11.76 4.66
N ASN A 52 -11.14 -12.57 3.78
CA ASN A 52 -11.33 -14.00 4.04
C ASN A 52 -10.06 -14.78 3.66
N LYS A 53 -10.00 -16.09 3.98
CA LYS A 53 -8.84 -16.94 3.70
C LYS A 53 -8.42 -16.92 2.23
N ALA A 54 -9.37 -17.06 1.31
CA ALA A 54 -9.10 -17.04 -0.13
C ALA A 54 -8.55 -15.67 -0.60
N SER A 55 -9.04 -14.55 -0.04
CA SER A 55 -8.52 -13.22 -0.36
C SER A 55 -7.11 -13.00 0.19
N VAL A 56 -6.77 -13.60 1.33
CA VAL A 56 -5.40 -13.59 1.85
C VAL A 56 -4.46 -14.39 0.94
N GLU A 57 -4.88 -15.59 0.51
CA GLU A 57 -4.11 -16.40 -0.44
C GLU A 57 -3.88 -15.65 -1.76
N ASN A 58 -4.92 -15.05 -2.32
CA ASN A 58 -4.82 -14.24 -3.54
C ASN A 58 -3.85 -13.05 -3.36
N LEU A 59 -3.87 -12.38 -2.20
CA LEU A 59 -2.94 -11.29 -1.91
C LEU A 59 -1.49 -11.77 -1.86
N LEU A 60 -1.24 -12.92 -1.22
CA LEU A 60 0.10 -13.51 -1.16
C LEU A 60 0.59 -13.93 -2.56
N THR A 61 -0.30 -14.50 -3.37
CA THR A 61 0.00 -14.83 -4.77
C THR A 61 0.30 -13.57 -5.60
N GLU A 62 -0.48 -12.49 -5.45
CA GLU A 62 -0.25 -11.20 -6.12
C GLU A 62 1.15 -10.65 -5.76
N ILE A 63 1.51 -10.68 -4.47
CA ILE A 63 2.83 -10.25 -3.99
C ILE A 63 3.95 -11.10 -4.61
N GLU A 64 3.80 -12.43 -4.60
CA GLU A 64 4.84 -13.33 -5.08
C GLU A 64 5.10 -13.18 -6.58
N ILE A 65 4.04 -13.02 -7.37
CA ILE A 65 4.15 -12.72 -8.80
C ILE A 65 4.85 -11.37 -9.01
N LEU A 66 4.43 -10.32 -8.30
CA LEU A 66 4.94 -8.97 -8.54
C LEU A 66 6.37 -8.75 -8.06
N LYS A 67 6.86 -9.49 -7.05
CA LYS A 67 8.26 -9.41 -6.57
C LYS A 67 9.28 -9.68 -7.69
N GLY A 68 8.96 -10.59 -8.60
CA GLY A 68 9.84 -10.99 -9.70
C GLY A 68 9.73 -10.10 -10.94
N ILE A 69 8.72 -9.24 -11.03
CA ILE A 69 8.43 -8.48 -12.25
C ILE A 69 9.10 -7.12 -12.20
N ARG A 70 10.02 -6.89 -13.15
CA ARG A 70 10.64 -5.59 -13.42
C ARG A 70 10.56 -5.31 -14.91
N HIS A 71 9.64 -4.45 -15.30
CA HIS A 71 9.38 -4.14 -16.71
C HIS A 71 8.93 -2.68 -16.85
N PRO A 72 9.38 -1.92 -17.87
CA PRO A 72 9.06 -0.50 -18.03
C PRO A 72 7.56 -0.19 -18.16
N HIS A 73 6.74 -1.18 -18.52
CA HIS A 73 5.29 -1.02 -18.72
C HIS A 73 4.43 -1.76 -17.68
N ILE A 74 5.04 -2.27 -16.61
CA ILE A 74 4.31 -2.91 -15.50
C ILE A 74 4.65 -2.18 -14.21
N VAL A 75 3.63 -1.88 -13.40
CA VAL A 75 3.85 -1.25 -12.10
C VAL A 75 4.68 -2.18 -11.22
N GLN A 76 5.85 -1.70 -10.81
CA GLN A 76 6.76 -2.47 -9.98
C GLN A 76 6.32 -2.46 -8.51
N LEU A 77 6.27 -3.64 -7.90
CA LEU A 77 6.23 -3.76 -6.44
C LEU A 77 7.63 -3.50 -5.87
N LYS A 78 7.81 -2.35 -5.22
CA LYS A 78 9.10 -1.96 -4.64
C LYS A 78 9.38 -2.64 -3.30
N ASP A 79 8.36 -2.73 -2.46
CA ASP A 79 8.46 -3.26 -1.10
C ASP A 79 7.09 -3.79 -0.66
N PHE A 80 7.10 -4.68 0.33
CA PHE A 80 5.91 -5.18 1.01
C PHE A 80 6.15 -5.12 2.51
N GLN A 81 5.29 -4.37 3.21
CA GLN A 81 5.33 -4.23 4.66
C GLN A 81 4.06 -4.78 5.27
N ASP A 82 4.24 -5.51 6.35
CA ASP A 82 3.17 -6.08 7.12
C ASP A 82 3.21 -5.56 8.56
N SER A 83 2.08 -5.07 9.04
CA SER A 83 1.91 -4.74 10.45
C SER A 83 1.32 -5.97 11.13
N ALA A 84 2.18 -6.67 11.88
CA ALA A 84 1.78 -7.79 12.72
C ALA A 84 0.81 -7.34 13.83
#